data_AF-A0A0F0HY21-F1
#
_entry.id   AF-A0A0F0HY21-F1
#
_cell.length_a   1.000
_cell.length_b   1.000
_cell.length_c   1.000
_cell.angle_alpha   90.00
_cell.angle_beta   90.00
_cell.angle_gamma   90.00
#
_symmetry.space_group_name_H-M   'P 1'
#
loop_
_entity.id
_entity.type
_entity.pdbx_description
1 polymer ?
#
loop_
_entity_poly.entity_id
_entity_poly.type
_entity_poly.pdbx_seq_one_letter_code
_entity_poly.pdbx_strand_id
1 'polypeptide(L)' 'MVVRVDRTRCVGTGACTWTAPEDLELGPDGRARPLRPVSDDRPGLTEAAEMCPVEAITVLSAASGEVVAPL' A
#
# COMPACT_ATOMS: atom_id res chain seq x y z
N MET A 1 -1.61 9.99 -4.71
CA MET A 1 -2.15 8.62 -4.60
C MET A 1 -2.85 8.43 -3.26
N VAL A 2 -3.94 7.66 -3.24
CA VAL A 2 -4.62 7.22 -2.01
C VAL A 2 -4.33 5.74 -1.82
N VAL A 3 -3.72 5.38 -0.70
CA VAL A 3 -3.37 3.98 -0.40
C VAL A 3 -4.39 3.41 0.58
N ARG A 4 -4.86 2.20 0.29
CA ARG A 4 -5.75 1.43 1.15
C ARG A 4 -5.10 0.10 1.46
N VAL A 5 -5.19 -0.32 2.73
CA VAL A 5 -4.73 -1.63 3.17
C VAL A 5 -5.90 -2.39 3.78
N ASP A 6 -6.24 -3.53 3.20
CA ASP A 6 -7.17 -4.49 3.78
C ASP A 6 -6.46 -5.23 4.92
N ARG A 7 -6.79 -4.83 6.15
CA ARG A 7 -6.20 -5.40 7.37
C ARG A 7 -6.61 -6.85 7.64
N THR A 8 -7.67 -7.34 7.01
CA THR A 8 -8.15 -8.72 7.14
C THR A 8 -7.37 -9.66 6.22
N ARG A 9 -6.98 -9.19 5.02
CA ARG A 9 -6.14 -9.96 4.07
C ARG A 9 -4.65 -9.82 4.35
N CYS A 10 -4.22 -8.67 4.87
CA CYS A 10 -2.81 -8.43 5.17
C CYS A 10 -2.26 -9.50 6.12
N VAL A 11 -1.23 -10.24 5.70
CA VAL A 11 -0.57 -11.27 6.52
C VAL A 11 0.73 -10.79 7.18
N GLY A 12 1.08 -9.51 7.03
CA GLY A 12 2.21 -8.91 7.75
C GLY A 12 3.60 -9.28 7.22
N THR A 13 3.75 -9.53 5.90
CA THR A 13 5.04 -9.93 5.32
C THR A 13 6.14 -8.88 5.45
N GLY A 14 5.78 -7.59 5.54
CA GLY A 14 6.73 -6.47 5.59
C GLY A 14 7.36 -6.09 4.24
N ALA A 15 7.10 -6.83 3.15
CA ALA A 15 7.68 -6.51 1.84
C ALA A 15 7.34 -5.07 1.38
N CYS A 16 6.09 -4.67 1.57
CA CYS A 16 5.61 -3.33 1.20
C CYS A 16 6.31 -2.18 1.93
N THR A 17 6.80 -2.39 3.16
CA THR A 17 7.54 -1.36 3.91
C THR A 17 8.98 -1.25 3.45
N TRP A 18 9.52 -2.29 2.80
CA TRP A 18 10.83 -2.23 2.14
C TRP A 18 10.73 -1.53 0.78
N THR A 19 9.66 -1.78 0.03
CA THR A 19 9.42 -1.20 -1.30
C THR A 19 9.00 0.26 -1.24
N ALA A 20 8.13 0.62 -0.30
CA ALA A 20 7.61 1.98 -0.13
C ALA A 20 7.77 2.46 1.33
N PRO A 21 9.00 2.54 1.86
CA PRO A 21 9.26 2.86 3.27
C PRO A 21 8.78 4.26 3.67
N GLU A 22 8.70 5.18 2.71
CA GLU A 22 8.23 6.54 2.96
C GLU A 22 6.71 6.64 3.04
N ASP A 23 5.97 5.60 2.64
CA ASP A 23 4.51 5.62 2.51
C ASP A 23 3.82 4.52 3.32
N LEU A 24 4.51 3.42 3.63
CA LEU A 24 3.97 2.26 4.32
C LEU A 24 4.85 1.87 5.51
N GLU A 25 4.19 1.52 6.61
CA GLU A 25 4.81 0.93 7.78
C GLU A 25 4.03 -0.30 8.28
N LEU A 26 4.68 -1.14 9.07
CA LEU A 26 4.01 -2.19 9.84
C LEU A 26 3.61 -1.62 11.21
N GLY A 27 2.32 -1.67 11.50
CA GLY A 27 1.80 -1.33 12.81
C GLY A 27 2.21 -2.35 13.89
N PRO A 28 1.96 -2.03 15.17
CA PRO A 28 2.27 -2.92 16.29
C PRO A 28 1.49 -4.24 16.27
N ASP A 29 0.40 -4.30 15.50
CA ASP A 29 -0.38 -5.51 15.28
C ASP A 29 0.13 -6.36 14.10
N GLY A 30 1.31 -6.01 13.55
CA GLY A 30 1.91 -6.71 12.42
C GLY A 30 1.17 -6.49 11.10
N ARG A 31 0.28 -5.49 11.00
CA ARG A 31 -0.44 -5.16 9.76
C ARG A 31 0.11 -3.90 9.14
N ALA A 32 0.21 -3.91 7.81
CA ALA A 32 0.63 -2.73 7.07
C ALA A 32 -0.39 -1.59 7.25
N ARG A 33 0.10 -0.34 7.25
CA ARG A 33 -0.74 0.85 7.20
C ARG A 33 -0.03 1.97 6.42
N PRO A 34 -0.79 2.84 5.74
CA PRO A 34 -0.25 4.07 5.18
C PRO A 34 0.23 5.02 6.28
N LEU A 35 1.36 5.68 6.04
CA LEU A 35 1.88 6.73 6.93
C LEU A 35 1.08 8.03 6.85
N ARG A 36 0.36 8.24 5.75
CA ARG A 36 -0.43 9.44 5.48
C ARG A 36 -1.71 9.11 4.70
N PRO A 37 -2.77 9.94 4.80
CA PRO A 37 -4.02 9.70 4.08
C PRO A 37 -3.90 9.79 2.55
N VAL A 38 -2.99 10.64 2.08
CA VAL A 38 -2.67 10.88 0.68
C VAL A 38 -1.15 10.91 0.54
N SER A 39 -0.63 10.13 -0.39
CA SER A 39 0.79 10.05 -0.74
C SER A 39 1.07 10.76 -2.06
N ASP A 40 2.31 11.13 -2.29
CA ASP A 40 2.73 11.57 -3.63
C ASP A 40 2.61 10.42 -4.63
N ASP A 41 2.61 10.75 -5.91
CA ASP A 41 2.75 9.74 -6.96
C ASP A 41 4.18 9.21 -6.97
N ARG A 42 4.34 7.95 -6.56
CA ARG A 42 5.65 7.31 -6.41
C ARG A 42 5.59 5.88 -6.96
N PRO A 43 6.54 5.47 -7.82
CA PRO A 43 6.57 4.13 -8.38
C PRO A 43 6.58 3.01 -7.32
N GLY A 44 7.21 3.25 -6.17
CA GLY A 44 7.28 2.26 -5.09
C GLY A 44 5.92 1.87 -4.52
N LEU A 45 4.90 2.74 -4.58
CA LEU A 45 3.56 2.43 -4.09
C LEU A 45 2.84 1.41 -4.96
N THR A 46 2.87 1.62 -6.27
CA THR A 46 2.28 0.68 -7.23
C THR A 46 3.02 -0.65 -7.17
N GLU A 47 4.35 -0.63 -7.10
CA GLU A 47 5.17 -1.85 -6.95
C GLU A 47 4.83 -2.60 -5.65
N ALA A 48 4.67 -1.89 -4.52
CA ALA A 48 4.29 -2.50 -3.25
C ALA A 48 2.92 -3.18 -3.29
N ALA A 49 1.98 -2.65 -4.08
CA ALA A 49 0.67 -3.26 -4.28
C ALA A 49 0.76 -4.53 -5.15
N GLU A 50 1.48 -4.47 -6.27
CA GLU A 50 1.71 -5.60 -7.18
C GLU A 50 2.43 -6.76 -6.50
N MET A 51 3.40 -6.47 -5.64
CA MET A 51 4.18 -7.51 -4.95
C MET A 51 3.50 -8.06 -3.70
N CYS A 52 2.33 -7.55 -3.32
CA CYS A 52 1.62 -8.05 -2.15
C CYS A 52 1.05 -9.45 -2.44
N PRO A 53 1.55 -10.54 -1.81
CA PRO A 53 1.18 -11.91 -2.17
C PRO A 53 -0.28 -12.27 -1.87
N VAL A 54 -0.99 -11.39 -1.15
CA VAL A 54 -2.38 -11.54 -0.73
C VAL A 54 -3.25 -10.36 -1.20
N GLU A 55 -2.71 -9.50 -2.06
CA GLU A 55 -3.39 -8.33 -2.65
C GLU A 55 -4.10 -7.46 -1.59
N ALA A 56 -3.44 -7.27 -0.44
CA ALA A 56 -4.00 -6.50 0.66
C ALA A 56 -3.84 -4.98 0.47
N ILE A 57 -3.17 -4.52 -0.59
CA ILE A 57 -2.86 -3.10 -0.80
C ILE A 57 -3.53 -2.67 -2.11
N THR A 58 -4.23 -1.54 -2.07
CA THR A 58 -4.81 -0.90 -3.26
C THR A 58 -4.30 0.54 -3.34
N VAL A 59 -3.81 0.93 -4.51
CA VAL A 59 -3.39 2.29 -4.82
C VAL A 59 -4.41 2.90 -5.77
N LEU A 60 -4.96 4.04 -5.36
CA LEU A 60 -5.94 4.79 -6.12
C LEU A 60 -5.35 6.12 -6.57
N SER A 61 -5.72 6.56 -7.78
CA SER A 61 -5.48 7.93 -8.24
C SER A 61 -6.19 8.89 -7.30
N ALA A 62 -5.47 9.86 -6.74
CA ALA A 62 -6.09 10.88 -5.89
C ALA A 62 -6.98 11.84 -6.70
N ALA A 63 -6.76 11.94 -8.02
CA ALA A 63 -7.50 12.83 -8.91
C ALA A 63 -8.78 12.18 -9.46
N SER A 64 -8.71 10.92 -9.90
CA SER A 64 -9.83 10.22 -10.53
C SER A 64 -10.53 9.19 -9.62
N GLY A 65 -9.87 8.74 -8.55
CA GLY A 65 -10.37 7.65 -7.71
C GLY A 65 -10.24 6.25 -8.32
N GLU A 66 -9.67 6.15 -9.52
CA GLU A 66 -9.46 4.87 -10.21
C GLU A 66 -8.34 4.05 -9.57
N VAL A 67 -8.45 2.73 -9.67
CA VAL A 67 -7.39 1.80 -9.25
C VAL A 67 -6.21 1.95 -10.20
N VAL A 68 -5.05 2.21 -9.61
CA VAL A 68 -3.75 2.26 -10.31
C VAL A 68 -3.01 0.93 -10.12
N ALA A 69 -3.13 0.32 -8.94
CA ALA A 69 -2.56 -0.98 -8.63
C ALA A 69 -3.32 -1.69 -7.49
N PRO A 70 -3.32 -3.04 -7.43
CA PRO A 70 -2.79 -3.94 -8.47
C PRO A 70 -3.67 -3.95 -9.74
N LEU A 71 -3.10 -4.27 -10.90
CA LEU A 71 -3.80 -4.41 -12.20
C LEU A 71 -4.37 -5.80 -12.45
#